data_AF-A0AAU6HE07-F1
#
_entry.id   AF-A0AAU6HE07-F1
#
_cell.length_a   1.000
_cell.length_b   1.000
_cell.length_c   1.000
_cell.angle_alpha   90.00
_cell.angle_beta   90.00
_cell.angle_gamma   90.00
#
_symmetry.space_group_name_H-M   'P 1'
#
loop_
_entity.id
_entity.type
_entity.pdbx_description
1 polymer ?
#
loop_
_entity_poly.entity_id
_entity_poly.type
_entity_poly.pdbx_seq_one_letter_code
_entity_poly.pdbx_strand_id
1 'polypeptide(L)' 'MRITIDTDVCVGAGQCALTAPGVFTQDDDGFSELLPGREDGAGDPLLREAVRACPVQAITVADD' A
#
# COMPACT_ATOMS: atom_id res chain seq x y z
N MET A 1 12.28 -7.23 2.42
CA MET A 1 11.18 -6.24 2.33
C MET A 1 9.86 -6.97 2.07
N ARG A 2 8.88 -6.79 2.94
CA ARG A 2 7.51 -7.29 2.79
C ARG A 2 6.54 -6.16 3.10
N ILE A 3 5.58 -5.91 2.21
CA ILE A 3 4.48 -4.98 2.42
C ILE A 3 3.27 -5.75 2.99
N THR A 4 2.56 -5.15 3.94
CA THR A 4 1.30 -5.70 4.47
C THR A 4 0.28 -4.59 4.59
N ILE A 5 -0.97 -4.90 4.26
CA ILE A 5 -2.12 -4.00 4.39
C ILE A 5 -3.10 -4.65 5.35
N ASP A 6 -3.42 -3.95 6.44
CA ASP A 6 -4.47 -4.34 7.37
C ASP A 6 -5.82 -3.83 6.86
N THR A 7 -6.64 -4.73 6.32
CA THR A 7 -7.96 -4.40 5.77
C THR A 7 -8.99 -4.06 6.84
N ASP A 8 -8.80 -4.48 8.09
CA ASP A 8 -9.70 -4.11 9.20
C ASP A 8 -9.48 -2.65 9.63
N VAL A 9 -8.28 -2.10 9.37
CA VAL A 9 -7.92 -0.71 9.65
C VAL A 9 -8.08 0.18 8.41
N CYS A 10 -7.91 -0.37 7.22
CA CYS A 10 -7.97 0.39 5.97
C CYS A 10 -9.34 1.05 5.77
N VAL A 11 -9.35 2.36 5.49
CA VAL A 11 -10.58 3.15 5.26
C VAL A 11 -10.81 3.52 3.79
N GLY A 12 -10.06 2.91 2.87
CA GLY A 12 -10.22 3.14 1.43
C GLY A 12 -9.90 4.56 0.94
N ALA A 13 -9.02 5.29 1.63
CA ALA A 13 -8.68 6.68 1.30
C ALA A 13 -7.90 6.87 -0.03
N GLY A 14 -7.41 5.78 -0.63
CA GLY A 14 -6.74 5.78 -1.94
C GLY A 14 -5.36 6.46 -2.02
N GLN A 15 -4.82 7.00 -0.91
CA GLN A 15 -3.56 7.74 -0.94
C GLN A 15 -2.37 6.88 -1.38
N CYS A 16 -2.32 5.61 -1.00
CA CYS A 16 -1.25 4.71 -1.41
C CYS A 16 -1.25 4.47 -2.93
N ALA A 17 -2.43 4.25 -3.54
CA ALA A 17 -2.58 4.08 -4.98
C ALA A 17 -2.30 5.39 -5.74
N LEU A 18 -2.63 6.55 -5.17
CA LEU A 18 -2.27 7.86 -5.73
C LEU A 18 -0.76 8.11 -5.69
N THR A 19 -0.09 7.75 -4.60
CA THR A 19 1.34 8.02 -4.39
C THR A 19 2.24 7.02 -5.12
N ALA A 20 1.88 5.72 -5.11
CA ALA A 20 2.65 4.66 -5.76
C ALA A 20 1.71 3.72 -6.56
N PRO A 21 1.13 4.19 -7.68
CA PRO A 21 0.18 3.42 -8.50
C PRO A 21 0.82 2.19 -9.17
N GLY A 22 2.15 2.10 -9.18
CA GLY A 22 2.88 0.92 -9.64
C GLY A 22 2.96 -0.20 -8.59
N VAL A 23 2.48 0.02 -7.37
CA VAL A 23 2.54 -0.92 -6.25
C VAL A 23 1.15 -1.20 -5.69
N PHE A 24 0.36 -0.15 -5.48
CA PHE A 24 -0.95 -0.24 -4.84
C PHE A 24 -2.09 -0.01 -5.84
N THR A 25 -3.21 -0.66 -5.58
CA THR A 25 -4.51 -0.37 -6.19
C THR A 25 -5.60 -0.49 -5.12
N GLN A 26 -6.87 -0.41 -5.50
CA GLN A 26 -8.00 -0.72 -4.62
C GLN A 26 -8.85 -1.83 -5.24
N ASP A 27 -9.40 -2.69 -4.39
CA ASP A 27 -10.36 -3.71 -4.78
C ASP A 27 -11.75 -3.13 -5.06
N ASP A 28 -12.71 -3.99 -5.40
CA ASP A 28 -14.09 -3.59 -5.73
C ASP A 28 -14.85 -3.01 -4.53
N ASP A 29 -14.42 -3.28 -3.30
CA ASP A 29 -14.98 -2.74 -2.05
C ASP A 29 -14.28 -1.44 -1.61
N GLY A 30 -13.24 -1.02 -2.35
CA GLY A 30 -12.47 0.19 -2.10
C GLY A 30 -11.35 0.01 -1.06
N PHE A 31 -11.06 -1.20 -0.59
CA PHE A 31 -9.90 -1.43 0.26
C PHE A 31 -8.62 -1.45 -0.58
N SER A 32 -7.52 -1.02 0.00
CA SER A 32 -6.23 -1.01 -0.70
C SER A 32 -5.68 -2.43 -0.82
N GLU A 33 -5.16 -2.75 -1.99
CA GLU A 33 -4.49 -4.02 -2.30
C GLU A 33 -3.15 -3.76 -3.01
N LEU A 34 -2.31 -4.79 -3.07
CA LEU A 34 -1.08 -4.76 -3.84
C LEU A 34 -1.34 -5.27 -5.25
N LEU A 35 -0.69 -4.66 -6.23
CA LEU A 35 -0.63 -5.24 -7.56
C LEU A 35 0.09 -6.60 -7.51
N PRO A 36 -0.34 -7.58 -8.33
CA PRO A 36 0.31 -8.89 -8.38
C PRO A 36 1.82 -8.79 -8.63
N GLY A 37 2.63 -9.46 -7.82
CA GLY A 37 4.09 -9.45 -7.95
C GLY A 37 4.78 -8.19 -7.40
N ARG A 38 4.06 -7.36 -6.63
CA ARG A 38 4.60 -6.13 -5.98
C ARG A 38 4.65 -6.26 -4.47
N GLU A 39 4.72 -7.48 -3.93
CA GLU A 39 4.73 -7.77 -2.49
C GLU A 39 5.95 -7.18 -1.76
N ASP A 40 7.04 -6.92 -2.49
CA ASP A 40 8.25 -6.23 -2.03
C ASP A 40 8.33 -4.76 -2.47
N GLY A 41 7.30 -4.25 -3.13
CA GLY A 41 7.23 -2.91 -3.72
C GLY A 41 8.07 -2.70 -4.97
N ALA A 42 8.76 -3.73 -5.47
CA ALA A 42 9.57 -3.72 -6.69
C ALA A 42 10.57 -2.55 -6.80
N GLY A 43 11.09 -2.09 -5.66
CA GLY A 43 12.03 -0.96 -5.61
C GLY A 43 11.42 0.41 -5.95
N ASP A 44 10.09 0.55 -5.88
CA ASP A 44 9.41 1.82 -6.13
C ASP A 44 9.95 2.91 -5.17
N PRO A 45 10.49 4.03 -5.70
CA PRO A 45 11.11 5.07 -4.87
C PRO A 45 10.10 5.79 -3.96
N LEU A 46 8.81 5.73 -4.29
CA LEU A 46 7.72 6.35 -3.55
C LEU A 46 7.05 5.38 -2.56
N LEU A 47 7.48 4.12 -2.46
CA LEU A 47 6.87 3.14 -1.55
C LEU A 47 6.77 3.67 -0.11
N ARG A 48 7.88 4.20 0.43
CA ARG A 48 7.89 4.73 1.81
C ARG A 48 6.98 5.95 1.97
N GLU A 49 6.79 6.73 0.91
CA GLU A 49 5.87 7.87 0.93
C GLU A 49 4.42 7.40 0.89
N ALA A 50 4.09 6.41 0.05
CA ALA A 50 2.76 5.82 -0.01
C ALA A 50 2.33 5.22 1.33
N VAL A 51 3.26 4.60 2.06
CA VAL A 51 3.03 4.11 3.43
C VAL A 51 2.72 5.26 4.39
N ARG A 52 3.51 6.35 4.35
CA ARG A 52 3.29 7.55 5.19
C ARG A 52 2.00 8.30 4.85
N ALA A 53 1.58 8.26 3.59
CA ALA A 53 0.38 8.93 3.12
C ALA A 53 -0.91 8.25 3.61
N CYS A 54 -0.83 7.01 4.12
CA CYS A 54 -1.98 6.32 4.70
C CYS A 54 -2.47 7.06 5.97
N PRO A 55 -3.68 7.65 5.98
CA PRO A 55 -4.14 8.49 7.09
C PRO A 55 -4.40 7.69 8.38
N VAL A 56 -4.59 6.37 8.26
CA VAL A 56 -4.91 5.45 9.35
C VAL A 56 -3.80 4.44 9.63
N GLN A 57 -2.65 4.58 8.94
CA GLN A 57 -1.48 3.70 9.12
C GLN A 57 -1.78 2.19 8.92
N ALA A 58 -2.67 1.87 7.98
CA ALA A 58 -3.03 0.48 7.65
C ALA A 58 -1.92 -0.28 6.89
N ILE A 59 -0.88 0.41 6.42
CA ILE A 59 0.17 -0.18 5.58
C ILE A 59 1.47 -0.25 6.38
N THR A 60 2.12 -1.42 6.39
CA THR A 60 3.43 -1.62 7.02
C THR A 60 4.44 -2.21 6.04
N VAL A 61 5.73 -1.92 6.27
CA VAL A 61 6.86 -2.47 5.52
C VAL A 61 7.87 -3.01 6.50
N ALA A 62 8.23 -4.28 6.36
CA ALA A 62 9.26 -4.94 7.16
C ALA A 62 10.47 -5.31 6.31
N ASP A 63 11.67 -5.01 6.79
CA ASP A 63 12.93 -5.49 6.25
C ASP A 63 13.26 -6.83 6.94
N ASP A 64 12.86 -7.95 6.34
CA ASP A 64 13.40 -9.28 6.68
C ASP A 64 14.90 -9.37 6.33
#